data_AF-A0A5D0MH15-F1
#
_entry.id   AF-A0A5D0MH15-F1
#
_cell.length_a   1.000
_cell.length_b   1.000
_cell.length_c   1.000
_cell.angle_alpha   90.00
_cell.angle_beta   90.00
_cell.angle_gamma   90.00
#
_symmetry.space_group_name_H-M   'P 1'
#
loop_
_entity.id
_entity.type
_entity.pdbx_description
1 polymer ?
#
loop_
_entity_poly.entity_id
_entity_poly.type
_entity_poly.pdbx_seq_one_letter_code
_entity_poly.pdbx_strand_id
1 'polypeptide(L)'
;MGFFKPEEKEEVSKFLTEKLNNKVRFDLILNKNEIGNEESLSSELFSMFQHIESLSGNIEYEIIDSKKTSEAVYPAIKYKDLDDRIIIYGVPSGYEFGVFLE
;
A
#
# COMPACT_ATOMS: atom_id res chain seq x y z
N MET A 1 -10.11 -10.30 -10.19
CA MET A 1 -8.94 -11.21 -10.04
C MET A 1 -8.15 -10.73 -8.84
N GLY A 2 -7.58 -11.62 -8.03
CA GLY A 2 -6.78 -11.22 -6.87
C GLY A 2 -5.43 -10.64 -7.30
N PHE A 3 -4.94 -9.63 -6.59
CA PHE A 3 -3.66 -8.97 -6.90
C PHE A 3 -2.46 -9.92 -6.80
N PHE A 4 -2.54 -10.91 -5.91
CA PHE A 4 -1.55 -11.96 -5.73
C PHE A 4 -2.11 -13.33 -6.12
N LYS A 5 -1.30 -14.19 -6.74
CA LYS A 5 -1.61 -15.61 -6.92
C LYS A 5 -1.66 -16.31 -5.55
N PRO A 6 -2.36 -17.46 -5.43
CA PRO A 6 -2.45 -18.18 -4.16
C PRO A 6 -1.10 -18.51 -3.51
N GLU A 7 -0.10 -18.85 -4.34
CA GLU A 7 1.27 -19.17 -3.90
C GLU A 7 1.97 -17.93 -3.32
N GLU A 8 1.84 -16.79 -3.99
CA GLU A 8 2.41 -15.50 -3.56
C GLU A 8 1.74 -14.99 -2.27
N LYS A 9 0.46 -15.28 -2.06
CA LYS A 9 -0.26 -14.87 -0.83
C LYS A 9 0.35 -15.48 0.43
N GLU A 10 0.77 -16.75 0.36
CA GLU A 10 1.36 -17.43 1.51
C GLU A 10 2.76 -16.88 1.83
N GLU A 11 3.58 -16.63 0.80
CA GLU A 11 4.90 -16.01 0.95
C GLU A 11 4.80 -14.58 1.49
N VAL A 12 3.90 -13.77 0.95
CA VAL A 12 3.66 -12.40 1.41
C VAL A 12 3.14 -12.41 2.86
N SER A 13 2.17 -13.26 3.20
CA SER A 13 1.66 -13.34 4.57
C SER A 13 2.74 -13.76 5.59
N LYS A 14 3.57 -14.76 5.24
CA LYS A 14 4.72 -15.18 6.07
C LYS A 14 5.70 -14.03 6.25
N PHE A 15 6.11 -13.39 5.16
CA PHE A 15 7.04 -12.28 5.18
C PHE A 15 6.53 -11.10 6.02
N LEU A 16 5.27 -10.71 5.84
CA LEU A 16 4.62 -9.66 6.62
C LEU A 16 4.58 -10.03 8.11
N THR A 17 4.32 -11.28 8.45
CA THR A 17 4.30 -11.75 9.85
C THR A 17 5.69 -11.77 10.47
N GLU A 18 6.71 -12.18 9.72
CA GLU A 18 8.10 -12.29 10.19
C GLU A 18 8.78 -10.91 10.33
N LYS A 19 8.48 -9.98 9.42
CA LYS A 19 9.09 -8.64 9.39
C LYS A 19 8.33 -7.63 10.22
N LEU A 20 7.00 -7.66 10.20
CA LEU A 20 6.15 -6.70 10.92
C LEU A 20 5.79 -7.27 12.30
N ASN A 21 6.74 -7.19 13.23
CA ASN A 21 6.52 -7.55 14.64
C ASN A 21 5.66 -6.52 15.39
N ASN A 22 5.49 -5.32 14.80
CA ASN A 22 4.67 -4.25 15.33
C ASN A 22 3.63 -3.83 14.29
N LYS A 23 2.54 -3.21 14.74
CA LYS A 23 1.62 -2.54 13.83
C LYS A 23 2.34 -1.40 13.11
N VAL A 24 2.20 -1.34 11.79
CA VAL A 24 2.74 -0.30 10.93
C VAL A 24 1.60 0.43 10.24
N ARG A 25 1.67 1.76 10.26
CA ARG A 25 0.65 2.61 9.70
C ARG A 25 1.11 3.36 8.45
N PHE A 26 0.30 3.29 7.41
CA PHE A 26 0.54 3.95 6.13
C PHE A 26 -0.50 5.03 5.85
N ASP A 27 -0.09 6.16 5.27
CA ASP A 27 -0.99 7.12 4.66
C ASP A 27 -0.92 6.95 3.14
N LEU A 28 -2.03 6.54 2.53
CA LEU A 28 -2.17 6.36 1.09
C LEU A 28 -2.73 7.64 0.49
N ILE A 29 -1.93 8.31 -0.31
CA ILE A 29 -2.33 9.53 -1.01
C ILE A 29 -2.88 9.12 -2.36
N LEU A 30 -4.20 9.18 -2.50
CA LEU A 30 -4.94 8.69 -3.67
C LEU A 30 -5.91 9.75 -4.16
N ASN A 31 -6.23 9.74 -5.46
CA ASN A 31 -7.41 10.47 -5.92
C ASN A 31 -8.66 9.64 -5.59
N LYS A 32 -9.43 10.08 -4.58
CA LYS A 32 -10.62 9.34 -4.11
C LYS A 32 -11.69 9.16 -5.18
N ASN A 33 -11.73 10.01 -6.20
CA ASN A 33 -12.70 9.91 -7.30
C ASN A 33 -12.34 8.81 -8.31
N GLU A 34 -11.11 8.30 -8.26
CA GLU A 34 -10.62 7.23 -9.13
C GLU A 34 -10.73 5.85 -8.49
N ILE A 35 -10.96 5.77 -7.18
CA ILE A 35 -11.11 4.49 -6.47
C ILE A 35 -12.35 3.76 -7.02
N GLY A 36 -12.16 2.54 -7.51
CA GLY A 36 -13.19 1.74 -8.19
C GLY A 36 -13.13 1.82 -9.73
N ASN A 37 -12.30 2.71 -10.29
CA ASN A 37 -11.93 2.68 -11.70
C ASN A 37 -10.69 1.80 -11.89
N GLU A 38 -10.89 0.60 -12.43
CA GLU A 38 -9.84 -0.43 -12.59
C GLU A 38 -8.66 0.02 -13.48
N GLU A 39 -8.81 1.04 -14.31
CA GLU A 39 -7.72 1.58 -15.14
C GLU A 39 -6.84 2.61 -14.41
N SER A 40 -7.20 2.99 -13.18
CA SER A 40 -6.48 4.00 -12.41
C SER A 40 -5.47 3.39 -11.45
N LEU A 41 -4.28 4.00 -11.39
CA LEU A 41 -3.25 3.65 -10.41
C LEU A 41 -3.73 3.86 -8.97
N SER A 42 -4.62 4.83 -8.74
CA SER A 42 -5.24 5.06 -7.42
C SER A 42 -6.06 3.85 -6.97
N SER A 43 -6.85 3.26 -7.87
CA SER A 43 -7.64 2.06 -7.58
C SER A 43 -6.77 0.81 -7.46
N GLU A 44 -5.71 0.71 -8.25
CA GLU A 44 -4.74 -0.38 -8.17
C GLU A 44 -4.00 -0.38 -6.82
N LEU A 45 -3.47 0.77 -6.38
CA LEU A 45 -2.80 0.89 -5.09
C LEU A 45 -3.75 0.56 -3.93
N PHE A 46 -4.99 1.08 -4.00
CA PHE A 46 -6.02 0.78 -3.01
C PHE A 46 -6.31 -0.73 -2.95
N SER A 47 -6.49 -1.37 -4.10
CA SER A 47 -6.75 -2.82 -4.18
C SER A 47 -5.59 -3.62 -3.60
N MET A 48 -4.34 -3.24 -3.86
CA MET A 48 -3.16 -3.88 -3.28
C MET A 48 -3.19 -3.82 -1.75
N PHE A 49 -3.45 -2.64 -1.15
CA PHE A 49 -3.50 -2.49 0.30
C PHE A 49 -4.67 -3.24 0.96
N GLN A 50 -5.83 -3.31 0.30
CA GLN A 50 -6.93 -4.17 0.76
C GLN A 50 -6.52 -5.65 0.80
N HIS A 51 -5.76 -6.12 -0.19
CA HIS A 51 -5.24 -7.48 -0.17
C HIS A 51 -4.23 -7.67 0.95
N ILE A 52 -3.30 -6.74 1.15
CA ILE A 52 -2.27 -6.82 2.20
C ILE A 52 -2.89 -6.83 3.59
N GLU A 53 -3.86 -5.95 3.86
CA GLU A 53 -4.62 -5.91 5.12
C GLU A 53 -5.35 -7.23 5.38
N SER A 54 -5.88 -7.89 4.33
CA SER A 54 -6.49 -9.22 4.47
C SER A 54 -5.48 -10.33 4.81
N LEU A 55 -4.19 -10.12 4.53
CA LEU A 55 -3.12 -11.09 4.76
C LEU A 55 -2.38 -10.87 6.09
N SER A 56 -2.43 -9.66 6.66
CA SER A 56 -1.78 -9.31 7.92
C SER A 56 -2.55 -8.25 8.70
N GLY A 57 -2.92 -8.56 9.94
CA GLY A 57 -3.53 -7.59 10.87
C GLY A 57 -2.55 -6.57 11.46
N ASN A 58 -1.27 -6.63 11.08
CA ASN A 58 -0.23 -5.70 11.53
C ASN A 58 -0.08 -4.49 10.59
N ILE A 59 -0.87 -4.41 9.53
CA ILE A 59 -0.88 -3.26 8.62
C ILE A 59 -2.18 -2.48 8.80
N GLU A 60 -2.04 -1.19 9.06
CA GLU A 60 -3.14 -0.24 9.09
C GLU A 60 -2.86 0.84 8.04
N TYR A 61 -3.88 1.31 7.34
CA TYR A 61 -3.70 2.41 6.39
C TYR A 61 -4.87 3.41 6.45
N GLU A 62 -4.57 4.67 6.13
CA GLU A 62 -5.54 5.74 5.98
C GLU A 62 -5.50 6.30 4.55
N ILE A 63 -6.66 6.58 3.96
CA ILE A 63 -6.73 7.19 2.63
C ILE A 63 -6.80 8.70 2.75
N ILE A 64 -5.74 9.37 2.31
CA ILE A 64 -5.64 10.81 2.16
C ILE A 64 -6.01 11.18 0.73
N ASP A 65 -6.96 12.11 0.58
CA ASP A 65 -7.32 12.62 -0.74
C ASP A 65 -6.17 13.46 -1.28
N SER A 66 -5.74 13.22 -2.53
CA SER A 66 -4.69 13.99 -3.19
C SER A 66 -4.98 15.50 -3.21
N LYS A 67 -6.26 15.90 -3.18
CA LYS A 67 -6.65 17.31 -3.09
C LYS A 67 -6.43 17.95 -1.72
N LYS A 68 -6.22 17.15 -0.67
CA LYS A 68 -6.06 17.60 0.73
C LYS A 68 -4.60 17.61 1.19
N THR A 69 -3.67 17.32 0.29
CA THR A 69 -2.24 17.28 0.59
C THR A 69 -1.48 18.20 -0.37
N SER A 70 -0.30 18.65 0.05
CA SER A 70 0.65 19.39 -0.79
C SER A 70 1.50 18.50 -1.68
N GLU A 71 1.27 17.18 -1.67
CA GLU A 71 2.00 16.26 -2.54
C GLU A 71 1.69 16.48 -4.02
N ALA A 72 2.74 16.66 -4.81
CA ALA A 72 2.63 16.92 -6.24
C ALA A 72 2.37 15.65 -7.07
N VAL A 73 2.66 14.47 -6.51
CA VAL A 73 2.61 13.18 -7.24
C VAL A 73 1.76 12.19 -6.44
N TYR A 74 0.81 11.57 -7.14
CA TYR A 74 -0.06 10.52 -6.62
C TYR A 74 -0.32 9.47 -7.72
N PRO A 75 -0.66 8.21 -7.37
CA PRO A 75 -0.80 7.69 -6.01
C PRO A 75 0.55 7.61 -5.28
N ALA A 76 0.56 7.71 -3.95
CA ALA A 76 1.78 7.63 -3.15
C ALA A 76 1.54 6.97 -1.79
N ILE A 77 2.59 6.38 -1.22
CA ILE A 77 2.59 5.73 0.09
C ILE A 77 3.52 6.49 1.04
N LYS A 78 2.99 6.90 2.20
CA LYS A 78 3.76 7.47 3.31
C LYS A 78 3.78 6.51 4.49
N TYR A 79 4.92 6.38 5.15
CA TYR A 79 4.99 5.72 6.46
C TYR A 79 4.71 6.75 7.56
N LYS A 80 3.69 6.50 8.36
CA LYS A 80 3.30 7.41 9.46
C LYS A 80 4.25 7.33 10.64
N ASP A 81 4.73 6.12 10.93
CA ASP A 81 5.59 5.84 12.09
C ASP A 81 7.08 6.15 11.83
N LEU A 82 7.46 6.53 10.60
CA LEU A 82 8.83 6.87 10.16
C LEU A 82 8.90 8.33 9.63
N ASP A 83 8.63 9.30 10.52
CA ASP A 83 8.77 10.74 10.24
C ASP A 83 7.96 11.26 9.03
N ASP A 84 6.79 10.68 8.73
CA ASP A 84 5.93 11.06 7.59
C ASP A 84 6.62 11.03 6.22
N ARG A 85 7.67 10.22 6.07
CA ARG A 85 8.42 10.12 4.81
C ARG A 85 7.60 9.39 3.75
N ILE A 86 7.59 9.96 2.55
CA ILE A 86 7.11 9.28 1.35
C ILE A 86 8.13 8.24 0.98
N ILE A 87 7.67 7.01 0.86
CA ILE A 87 8.54 5.89 0.55
C ILE A 87 8.38 5.49 -0.91
N ILE A 88 7.16 5.63 -1.47
CA ILE A 88 6.88 5.21 -2.86
C ILE A 88 5.91 6.19 -3.53
N TYR A 89 6.23 6.55 -4.77
CA TYR A 89 5.30 7.15 -5.72
C TYR A 89 4.88 6.08 -6.73
N GLY A 90 3.58 5.90 -6.94
CA GLY A 90 3.02 4.85 -7.79
C GLY A 90 2.55 3.61 -7.03
N VAL A 91 2.36 2.53 -7.77
CA VAL A 91 2.02 1.20 -7.25
C VAL A 91 3.30 0.37 -7.22
N PRO A 92 3.80 -0.04 -6.05
CA PRO A 92 4.99 -0.89 -6.00
C PRO A 92 4.71 -2.26 -6.60
N SER A 93 5.59 -2.71 -7.49
CA SER A 93 5.47 -4.01 -8.16
C SER A 93 6.81 -4.75 -8.22
N GLY A 94 6.76 -6.09 -8.27
CA GLY A 94 7.96 -6.93 -8.39
C GLY A 94 9.01 -6.64 -7.30
N TYR A 95 10.21 -6.22 -7.71
CA TYR A 95 11.32 -5.91 -6.80
C TYR A 95 11.00 -4.74 -5.85
N GLU A 96 10.32 -3.69 -6.33
CA GLU A 96 9.97 -2.54 -5.50
C GLU A 96 8.98 -2.91 -4.40
N PHE A 97 8.12 -3.91 -4.65
CA PHE A 97 7.25 -4.47 -3.63
C PHE A 97 8.02 -5.22 -2.53
N GLY A 98 9.09 -5.93 -2.90
CA GLY A 98 9.98 -6.55 -1.91
C GLY A 98 10.65 -5.50 -1.02
N VAL A 99 11.22 -4.47 -1.62
CA VAL A 99 11.88 -3.36 -0.89
C VAL A 99 10.90 -2.57 -0.03
N PHE A 100 9.66 -2.37 -0.50
CA PHE A 100 8.60 -1.72 0.27
C PHE A 100 8.33 -2.39 1.62
N LEU A 101 8.43 -3.73 1.64
CA LEU A 101 8.12 -4.54 2.81
C LEU A 101 9.35 -4.79 3.73
N GLU A 102 10.56 -4.47 3.29
CA GLU A 102 11.81 -4.60 4.09
C GLU A 102 12.04 -3.43 5.05
#